data_AF-A0A1M6LGY1-F1
#
_entry.id   AF-A0A1M6LGY1-F1
#
_cell.length_a   1.000
_cell.length_b   1.000
_cell.length_c   1.000
_cell.angle_alpha   90.00
_cell.angle_beta   90.00
_cell.angle_gamma   90.00
#
_symmetry.space_group_name_H-M   'P 1'
#
loop_
_entity.id
_entity.type
_entity.pdbx_description
1 polymer ?
#
loop_
_entity_poly.entity_id
_entity_poly.type
_entity_poly.pdbx_seq_one_letter_code
_entity_poly.pdbx_strand_id
1 'polypeptide(L)'
;MEQYIFYLGFIVAAYAVIANDVIQTLGTFMTSNANVKWWLLWGFAGSVLTVTLVYGWYINGGDVSYGRLSNIPLPDPMPWWYLLAPISLMVITRFGIPASTTFMILSVFSSSQLIEKMILKSVFGYALAFVAAFVLYLFLTKKFESPASIRLMDKKKQRPFWIVAQWFSTGFLWSQWLIQDFANIFVFLPRQLSLYELVFSLALILLIMAYIFNSKGGKIQGIVNQKSNTQHIRSATIIDACYALLLFFFTSVNTIPMSTTWAFIGILAGREIAISYRLKKGELKKTYKMLVNDFAKVNMGLFVSILIAYLIQFMKG
;
A
#
# COMPACT_ATOMS: atom_id res chain seq x y z
N MET A 1 -5.55 -17.31 -27.96
CA MET A 1 -4.48 -16.32 -27.64
C MET A 1 -4.94 -15.29 -26.61
N GLU A 2 -6.23 -14.91 -26.58
CA GLU A 2 -6.73 -13.79 -25.76
C GLU A 2 -6.84 -14.09 -24.26
N GLN A 3 -7.21 -15.31 -23.85
CA GLN A 3 -7.22 -15.70 -22.43
C GLN A 3 -5.85 -15.57 -21.74
N TYR A 4 -4.74 -15.72 -22.49
CA TYR A 4 -3.40 -15.56 -21.93
C TYR A 4 -3.13 -14.12 -21.49
N ILE A 5 -3.78 -13.12 -22.09
CA ILE A 5 -3.61 -11.70 -21.73
C ILE A 5 -4.20 -11.43 -20.34
N PHE A 6 -5.34 -12.03 -20.00
CA PHE A 6 -5.95 -11.91 -18.68
C PHE A 6 -5.02 -12.50 -17.59
N TYR A 7 -4.56 -13.73 -17.77
CA TYR A 7 -3.67 -14.39 -16.80
C TYR A 7 -2.30 -13.72 -16.72
N LEU A 8 -1.71 -13.32 -17.85
CA LEU A 8 -0.45 -12.59 -17.86
C LEU A 8 -0.59 -11.23 -17.18
N GLY A 9 -1.68 -10.50 -17.47
CA GLY A 9 -1.99 -9.23 -16.83
C GLY A 9 -2.14 -9.37 -15.32
N PHE A 10 -2.87 -10.40 -14.87
CA PHE A 10 -3.00 -10.74 -13.46
C PHE A 10 -1.64 -11.04 -12.80
N ILE A 11 -0.80 -11.89 -13.41
CA ILE A 11 0.53 -12.25 -12.85
C ILE A 11 1.42 -11.02 -12.72
N VAL A 12 1.49 -10.20 -13.77
CA VAL A 12 2.33 -8.98 -13.80
C VAL A 12 1.79 -7.95 -12.81
N ALA A 13 0.47 -7.75 -12.75
CA ALA A 13 -0.17 -6.83 -11.81
C ALA A 13 0.04 -7.27 -10.36
N ALA A 14 -0.17 -8.56 -10.04
CA ALA A 14 0.05 -9.11 -8.71
C ALA A 14 1.48 -8.85 -8.23
N TYR A 15 2.49 -9.14 -9.07
CA TYR A 15 3.88 -8.86 -8.71
C TYR A 15 4.14 -7.36 -8.56
N ALA A 16 3.74 -6.56 -9.55
CA ALA A 16 4.07 -5.14 -9.58
C ALA A 16 3.41 -4.35 -8.43
N VAL A 17 2.14 -4.61 -8.12
CA VAL A 17 1.40 -3.96 -7.03
C VAL A 17 2.01 -4.33 -5.68
N ILE A 18 2.19 -5.63 -5.41
CA ILE A 18 2.74 -6.08 -4.13
C ILE A 18 4.17 -5.59 -3.95
N ALA A 19 5.02 -5.68 -4.98
CA ALA A 19 6.40 -5.21 -4.90
C ALA A 19 6.50 -3.70 -4.68
N ASN A 20 5.61 -2.90 -5.27
CA ASN A 20 5.60 -1.45 -5.09
C ASN A 20 5.16 -1.04 -3.68
N ASP A 21 4.11 -1.68 -3.16
CA ASP A 21 3.44 -1.25 -1.93
C ASP A 21 3.92 -2.00 -0.68
N VAL A 22 4.73 -3.06 -0.84
CA VAL A 22 5.36 -3.74 0.30
C VAL A 22 6.12 -2.77 1.19
N ILE A 23 6.69 -1.70 0.63
CA ILE A 23 7.40 -0.65 1.38
C ILE A 23 6.51 0.01 2.42
N GLN A 24 5.25 0.27 2.06
CA GLN A 24 4.30 1.05 2.85
C GLN A 24 3.53 0.19 3.86
N THR A 25 3.49 -1.12 3.64
CA THR A 25 2.65 -2.07 4.39
C THR A 25 3.46 -3.03 5.25
N LEU A 26 4.40 -3.75 4.66
CA LEU A 26 5.19 -4.80 5.31
C LEU A 26 6.65 -4.39 5.51
N GLY A 27 7.08 -3.25 4.96
CA GLY A 27 8.46 -2.77 5.02
C GLY A 27 8.93 -2.52 6.46
N THR A 28 8.13 -1.81 7.24
CA THR A 28 8.39 -1.56 8.68
C THR A 28 8.48 -2.87 9.47
N PHE A 29 7.58 -3.81 9.18
CA PHE A 29 7.54 -5.15 9.77
C PHE A 29 8.80 -5.96 9.47
N MET A 30 9.22 -6.03 8.20
CA MET A 30 10.44 -6.73 7.79
C MET A 30 11.69 -6.11 8.41
N THR A 31 11.80 -4.77 8.47
CA THR A 31 12.97 -4.08 9.03
C THR A 31 13.10 -4.30 10.54
N SER A 32 12.02 -4.10 11.28
CA SER A 32 11.99 -4.24 12.75
C SER A 32 12.13 -5.69 13.22
N ASN A 33 11.71 -6.65 12.39
CA ASN A 33 11.83 -8.10 12.65
C ASN A 33 12.93 -8.75 11.80
N ALA A 34 13.96 -8.00 11.38
CA ALA A 34 15.03 -8.51 10.50
C ALA A 34 15.81 -9.73 11.06
N ASN A 35 15.76 -9.94 12.39
CA ASN A 35 16.36 -11.08 13.08
C ASN A 35 15.47 -12.34 13.08
N VAL A 36 14.21 -12.20 12.71
CA VAL A 36 13.25 -13.31 12.60
C VAL A 36 13.43 -13.99 11.24
N LYS A 37 13.28 -15.31 11.20
CA LYS A 37 13.39 -16.08 9.94
C LYS A 37 12.31 -15.62 8.96
N TRP A 38 12.69 -15.38 7.70
CA TRP A 38 11.80 -14.81 6.68
C TRP A 38 10.52 -15.63 6.47
N TRP A 39 10.58 -16.96 6.58
CA TRP A 39 9.42 -17.84 6.38
C TRP A 39 8.38 -17.72 7.51
N LEU A 40 8.78 -17.28 8.72
CA LEU A 40 7.83 -16.97 9.79
C LEU A 40 7.09 -15.66 9.50
N LEU A 41 7.82 -14.65 9.05
CA LEU A 41 7.24 -13.36 8.65
C LEU A 41 6.30 -13.53 7.45
N TRP A 42 6.72 -14.33 6.46
CA TRP A 42 5.91 -14.73 5.33
C TRP A 42 4.69 -15.54 5.76
N GLY A 43 4.83 -16.52 6.66
CA GLY A 43 3.72 -17.33 7.16
C GLY A 43 2.64 -16.47 7.83
N PHE A 44 3.05 -15.48 8.62
CA PHE A 44 2.14 -14.50 9.22
C PHE A 44 1.43 -13.62 8.18
N ALA A 45 2.19 -12.98 7.28
CA ALA A 45 1.60 -12.11 6.26
C ALA A 45 0.73 -12.89 5.26
N GLY A 46 1.14 -14.12 4.94
CA GLY A 46 0.43 -15.06 4.08
C GLY A 46 -0.84 -15.61 4.71
N SER A 47 -0.88 -15.85 6.03
CA SER A 47 -2.12 -16.24 6.70
C SER A 47 -3.13 -15.10 6.70
N VAL A 48 -2.69 -13.86 6.95
CA VAL A 48 -3.56 -12.66 6.87
C VAL A 48 -4.08 -12.47 5.45
N LEU A 49 -3.23 -12.62 4.43
CA LEU A 49 -3.66 -12.62 3.03
C LEU A 49 -4.73 -13.66 2.77
N THR A 50 -4.46 -14.91 3.15
CA THR A 50 -5.36 -16.05 2.90
C THR A 50 -6.73 -15.81 3.52
N VAL A 51 -6.76 -15.41 4.79
CA VAL A 51 -8.01 -15.12 5.50
C VAL A 51 -8.76 -13.97 4.82
N THR A 52 -8.06 -12.88 4.49
CA THR A 52 -8.68 -11.71 3.86
C THR A 52 -9.27 -12.08 2.50
N LEU A 53 -8.51 -12.75 1.64
CA LEU A 53 -8.96 -13.14 0.30
C LEU A 53 -10.14 -14.11 0.34
N VAL A 54 -10.04 -15.19 1.13
CA VAL A 54 -11.09 -16.23 1.23
C VAL A 54 -12.36 -15.66 1.86
N TYR A 55 -12.22 -14.84 2.91
CA TYR A 55 -13.36 -14.18 3.54
C TYR A 55 -14.07 -13.23 2.56
N GLY A 56 -13.30 -12.40 1.82
CA GLY A 56 -13.84 -11.52 0.80
C GLY A 56 -14.59 -12.29 -0.29
N TRP A 57 -13.98 -13.34 -0.82
CA TRP A 57 -14.60 -14.22 -1.82
C TRP A 57 -15.92 -14.82 -1.33
N TYR A 58 -15.93 -15.36 -0.10
CA TYR A 58 -17.09 -16.04 0.47
C TYR A 58 -18.27 -15.08 0.71
N ILE A 59 -18.02 -13.93 1.33
CA ILE A 59 -19.08 -12.97 1.71
C ILE A 59 -19.63 -12.22 0.50
N ASN A 60 -18.82 -11.96 -0.53
CA ASN A 60 -19.24 -11.19 -1.70
C ASN A 60 -19.59 -12.07 -2.91
N GLY A 61 -19.92 -13.35 -2.70
CA GLY A 61 -20.42 -14.23 -3.77
C GLY A 61 -19.43 -14.44 -4.92
N GLY A 62 -18.14 -14.56 -4.60
CA GLY A 62 -17.06 -14.77 -5.56
C GLY A 62 -16.20 -13.54 -5.83
N ASP A 63 -16.59 -12.34 -5.38
CA ASP A 63 -15.81 -11.11 -5.57
C ASP A 63 -14.77 -10.90 -4.46
N VAL A 64 -13.50 -10.93 -4.85
CA VAL A 64 -12.38 -10.66 -3.93
C VAL A 64 -12.03 -9.17 -3.82
N SER A 65 -12.59 -8.32 -4.68
CA SER A 65 -12.33 -6.87 -4.69
C SER A 65 -13.21 -6.09 -3.71
N TYR A 66 -14.10 -6.77 -2.98
CA TYR A 66 -15.04 -6.15 -2.02
C TYR A 66 -15.86 -5.02 -2.67
N GLY A 67 -16.38 -5.27 -3.88
CA GLY A 67 -17.22 -4.36 -4.65
C GLY A 67 -16.48 -3.19 -5.29
N ARG A 68 -15.14 -3.13 -5.23
CA ARG A 68 -14.35 -2.02 -5.78
C ARG A 68 -14.26 -2.05 -7.30
N LEU A 69 -14.39 -3.23 -7.89
CA LEU A 69 -14.42 -3.40 -9.34
C LEU A 69 -15.83 -3.30 -9.93
N SER A 70 -16.88 -3.09 -9.12
CA SER A 70 -18.28 -3.09 -9.61
C SER A 70 -18.57 -2.02 -10.67
N ASN A 71 -17.86 -0.88 -10.61
CA ASN A 71 -18.00 0.20 -11.59
C ASN A 71 -16.87 0.22 -12.64
N ILE A 72 -16.01 -0.81 -12.65
CA ILE A 72 -14.86 -0.92 -13.56
C ILE A 72 -15.13 -2.08 -14.51
N PRO A 73 -15.38 -1.82 -15.81
CA PRO A 73 -15.67 -2.87 -16.77
C PRO A 73 -14.46 -3.77 -17.00
N LEU A 74 -14.72 -5.06 -17.27
CA LEU A 74 -13.73 -5.97 -17.82
C LEU A 74 -13.88 -5.96 -19.34
N PRO A 75 -12.88 -5.51 -20.12
CA PRO A 75 -12.95 -5.56 -21.56
C PRO A 75 -13.01 -7.00 -22.08
N ASP A 76 -13.86 -7.25 -23.06
CA ASP A 76 -13.96 -8.52 -23.78
C ASP A 76 -14.09 -8.24 -25.29
N PRO A 77 -13.05 -8.52 -26.10
CA PRO A 77 -11.76 -9.10 -25.73
C PRO A 77 -10.83 -8.12 -24.98
N MET A 78 -9.90 -8.63 -24.17
CA MET A 78 -8.89 -7.81 -23.49
C MET A 78 -7.79 -7.34 -24.45
N PRO A 79 -7.63 -6.03 -24.68
CA PRO A 79 -6.57 -5.56 -25.54
C PRO A 79 -5.18 -5.70 -24.90
N TRP A 80 -4.18 -6.13 -25.67
CA TRP A 80 -2.83 -6.38 -25.17
C TRP A 80 -2.18 -5.15 -24.51
N TRP A 81 -2.52 -3.93 -24.96
CA TRP A 81 -1.94 -2.69 -24.43
C TRP A 81 -2.35 -2.38 -22.99
N TYR A 82 -3.36 -3.08 -22.44
CA TYR A 82 -3.67 -3.00 -21.00
C TYR A 82 -2.53 -3.54 -20.12
N LEU A 83 -1.67 -4.40 -20.67
CA LEU A 83 -0.47 -4.88 -19.99
C LEU A 83 0.59 -3.79 -19.78
N LEU A 84 0.54 -2.70 -20.56
CA LEU A 84 1.51 -1.61 -20.44
C LEU A 84 1.50 -0.96 -19.06
N ALA A 85 0.33 -0.87 -18.41
CA ALA A 85 0.21 -0.32 -17.07
C ALA A 85 0.96 -1.12 -15.99
N PRO A 86 0.67 -2.43 -15.76
CA PRO A 86 1.40 -3.21 -14.77
C PRO A 86 2.88 -3.44 -15.14
N ILE A 87 3.23 -3.48 -16.44
CA ILE A 87 4.65 -3.53 -16.87
C ILE A 87 5.37 -2.22 -16.51
N SER A 88 4.76 -1.07 -16.78
CA SER A 88 5.33 0.23 -16.43
C SER A 88 5.51 0.36 -14.92
N LEU A 89 4.55 -0.14 -14.13
CA LEU A 89 4.67 -0.20 -12.66
C LEU A 89 5.90 -0.99 -12.24
N MET A 90 6.08 -2.20 -12.78
CA MET A 90 7.25 -3.02 -12.47
C MET A 90 8.57 -2.31 -12.78
N VAL A 91 8.66 -1.60 -13.91
CA VAL A 91 9.84 -0.82 -14.30
C VAL A 91 10.09 0.32 -13.31
N ILE A 92 9.06 1.11 -12.99
CA ILE A 92 9.15 2.25 -12.08
C ILE A 92 9.53 1.79 -10.66
N THR A 93 8.96 0.70 -10.18
CA THR A 93 9.29 0.09 -8.88
C THR A 93 10.77 -0.32 -8.81
N ARG A 94 11.38 -0.77 -9.92
CA ARG A 94 12.81 -1.10 -9.97
C ARG A 94 13.72 0.11 -9.77
N PHE A 95 13.25 1.31 -10.12
CA PHE A 95 13.95 2.58 -9.85
C PHE A 95 13.64 3.17 -8.47
N GLY A 96 12.76 2.53 -7.69
CA GLY A 96 12.44 2.96 -6.33
C GLY A 96 11.56 4.20 -6.24
N ILE A 97 10.86 4.54 -7.33
CA ILE A 97 9.91 5.64 -7.35
C ILE A 97 8.57 5.11 -6.84
N PRO A 98 8.03 5.63 -5.72
CA PRO A 98 6.72 5.21 -5.25
C PRO A 98 5.65 5.74 -6.21
N ALA A 99 4.99 4.84 -6.92
CA ALA A 99 3.87 5.16 -7.80
C ALA A 99 2.54 4.78 -7.13
N SER A 100 1.46 5.46 -7.51
CA SER A 100 0.11 5.03 -7.13
C SER A 100 -0.32 3.86 -8.02
N THR A 101 -0.28 2.66 -7.46
CA THR A 101 -0.75 1.41 -8.10
C THR A 101 -2.17 1.56 -8.63
N THR A 102 -3.08 2.09 -7.80
CA THR A 102 -4.48 2.32 -8.14
C THR A 102 -4.64 3.20 -9.38
N PHE A 103 -3.93 4.33 -9.46
CA PHE A 103 -4.04 5.22 -10.61
C PHE A 103 -3.38 4.63 -11.84
N MET A 104 -2.25 3.95 -11.70
CA MET A 104 -1.54 3.44 -12.87
C MET A 104 -2.26 2.27 -13.52
N ILE A 105 -2.88 1.40 -12.71
CA ILE A 105 -3.57 0.22 -13.22
C ILE A 105 -5.04 0.54 -13.54
N LEU A 106 -5.81 1.01 -12.57
CA LEU A 106 -7.27 1.10 -12.75
C LEU A 106 -7.70 2.19 -13.71
N SER A 107 -6.90 3.25 -13.90
CA SER A 107 -7.26 4.32 -14.85
C SER A 107 -7.36 3.82 -16.28
N VAL A 108 -6.63 2.76 -16.64
CA VAL A 108 -6.70 2.16 -17.99
C VAL A 108 -8.04 1.45 -18.24
N PHE A 109 -8.67 0.95 -17.18
CA PHE A 109 -9.96 0.27 -17.18
C PHE A 109 -11.14 1.21 -16.90
N SER A 110 -10.88 2.40 -16.38
CA SER A 110 -11.91 3.29 -15.84
C SER A 110 -12.32 4.38 -16.81
N SER A 111 -13.56 4.86 -16.67
CA SER A 111 -14.03 6.08 -17.34
C SER A 111 -13.41 7.32 -16.70
N SER A 112 -13.35 8.43 -17.44
CA SER A 112 -12.81 9.70 -16.94
C SER A 112 -13.53 10.20 -15.68
N GLN A 113 -14.86 9.98 -15.61
CA GLN A 113 -15.67 10.32 -14.43
C GLN A 113 -15.28 9.48 -13.20
N LEU A 114 -14.96 8.20 -13.38
CA LEU A 114 -14.52 7.35 -12.27
C LEU A 114 -13.10 7.73 -11.82
N ILE A 115 -12.21 8.04 -12.76
CA ILE A 115 -10.85 8.53 -12.46
C ILE A 115 -10.92 9.81 -11.62
N GLU A 116 -11.78 10.76 -11.99
CA GLU A 116 -11.99 11.99 -11.22
C GLU A 116 -12.42 11.70 -9.79
N LYS A 117 -13.39 10.80 -9.59
CA LYS A 117 -13.84 10.37 -8.25
C LYS A 117 -12.71 9.72 -7.45
N MET A 118 -11.89 8.88 -8.09
CA MET A 118 -10.73 8.26 -7.45
C MET A 118 -9.68 9.30 -7.02
N ILE A 119 -9.44 10.34 -7.85
CA ILE A 119 -8.56 11.47 -7.54
C ILE A 119 -9.10 12.24 -6.34
N LEU A 120 -10.37 12.66 -6.37
CA LEU A 120 -11.00 13.39 -5.28
C LEU A 120 -10.95 12.60 -3.97
N LYS A 121 -11.31 11.31 -4.02
CA LYS A 121 -11.23 10.43 -2.85
C LYS A 121 -9.80 10.40 -2.31
N SER A 122 -8.80 10.20 -3.18
CA SER A 122 -7.37 10.12 -2.79
C SER A 122 -6.81 11.41 -2.19
N VAL A 123 -7.18 12.58 -2.73
CA VAL A 123 -6.80 13.89 -2.17
C VAL A 123 -7.43 14.09 -0.79
N PHE A 124 -8.71 13.75 -0.64
CA PHE A 124 -9.38 13.78 0.66
C PHE A 124 -8.72 12.81 1.66
N GLY A 125 -8.32 11.62 1.18
CA GLY A 125 -7.54 10.65 1.97
C GLY A 125 -6.22 11.20 2.46
N TYR A 126 -5.47 11.86 1.59
CA TYR A 126 -4.24 12.56 1.98
C TYR A 126 -4.51 13.61 3.06
N ALA A 127 -5.51 14.48 2.86
CA ALA A 127 -5.81 15.57 3.80
C ALA A 127 -6.24 15.04 5.17
N LEU A 128 -7.16 14.07 5.20
CA LEU A 128 -7.62 13.44 6.43
C LEU A 128 -6.46 12.73 7.15
N ALA A 129 -5.65 11.97 6.41
CA ALA A 129 -4.51 11.25 6.95
C ALA A 129 -3.46 12.20 7.54
N PHE A 130 -3.19 13.31 6.85
CA PHE A 130 -2.30 14.37 7.33
C PHE A 130 -2.79 14.98 8.64
N VAL A 131 -4.04 15.41 8.70
CA VAL A 131 -4.61 16.04 9.91
C VAL A 131 -4.66 15.04 11.07
N ALA A 132 -5.14 13.82 10.83
CA ALA A 132 -5.22 12.78 11.84
C ALA A 132 -3.84 12.44 12.42
N ALA A 133 -2.85 12.22 11.55
CA ALA A 133 -1.48 11.95 11.98
C ALA A 133 -0.86 13.15 12.70
N PHE A 134 -1.04 14.36 12.20
CA PHE A 134 -0.53 15.57 12.86
C PHE A 134 -1.08 15.72 14.28
N VAL A 135 -2.41 15.64 14.44
CA VAL A 135 -3.07 15.74 15.75
C VAL A 135 -2.62 14.62 16.68
N LEU A 136 -2.63 13.37 16.21
CA LEU A 136 -2.18 12.22 16.99
C LEU A 136 -0.74 12.42 17.49
N TYR A 137 0.18 12.80 16.59
CA TYR A 137 1.57 13.00 16.95
C TYR A 137 1.80 14.25 17.82
N LEU A 138 0.98 15.30 17.78
CA LEU A 138 1.11 16.41 18.73
C LEU A 138 1.00 15.95 20.20
N PHE A 139 0.13 14.97 20.47
CA PHE A 139 -0.06 14.39 21.80
C PHE A 139 0.98 13.31 22.11
N LEU A 140 1.24 12.39 21.17
CA LEU A 140 2.16 11.28 21.41
C LEU A 140 3.62 11.74 21.51
N THR A 141 4.05 12.72 20.72
CA THR A 141 5.47 13.05 20.52
C THR A 141 6.24 13.25 21.83
N LYS A 142 5.71 13.99 22.81
CA LYS A 142 6.43 14.23 24.08
C LYS A 142 6.59 12.96 24.93
N LYS A 143 5.53 12.15 25.01
CA LYS A 143 5.49 10.95 25.85
C LYS A 143 6.29 9.81 25.25
N PHE A 144 6.39 9.79 23.91
CA PHE A 144 6.66 8.57 23.19
C PHE A 144 7.78 8.66 22.16
N GLU A 145 8.08 9.84 21.63
CA GLU A 145 9.16 10.06 20.64
C GLU A 145 10.29 10.90 21.23
N SER A 146 10.25 11.23 22.53
CA SER A 146 11.34 11.95 23.19
C SER A 146 12.57 11.04 23.33
N PRO A 147 13.81 11.57 23.20
CA PRO A 147 15.04 10.77 23.32
C PRO A 147 15.12 9.97 24.64
N ALA A 148 14.62 10.55 25.74
CA ALA A 148 14.53 9.87 27.04
C ALA A 148 13.55 8.68 27.02
N SER A 149 12.40 8.82 26.37
CA SER A 149 11.40 7.75 26.26
C SER A 149 11.88 6.58 25.38
N ILE A 150 12.63 6.89 24.31
CA ILE A 150 13.25 5.88 23.44
C ILE A 150 14.31 5.11 24.23
N ARG A 151 15.18 5.81 24.98
CA ARG A 151 16.23 5.18 25.81
C ARG A 151 15.67 4.31 26.94
N LEU A 152 14.53 4.69 27.53
CA LEU A 152 13.86 3.90 28.57
C LEU A 152 13.18 2.64 28.02
N MET A 153 12.85 2.60 26.73
CA MET A 153 12.20 1.48 26.06
C MET A 153 13.16 0.30 25.81
N ASP A 154 14.47 0.53 25.70
CA ASP A 154 15.48 -0.52 25.57
C ASP A 154 15.60 -1.44 26.80
N LYS A 155 14.82 -1.19 27.86
CA LYS A 155 14.66 -2.15 28.96
C LYS A 155 13.98 -3.43 28.45
N LYS A 156 14.66 -4.58 28.61
CA LYS A 156 14.22 -5.93 28.21
C LYS A 156 12.76 -6.27 28.56
N LYS A 157 12.17 -5.65 29.59
CA LYS A 157 10.83 -5.96 30.12
C LYS A 157 9.66 -5.49 29.24
N GLN A 158 9.79 -4.38 28.48
CA GLN A 158 8.68 -3.87 27.65
C GLN A 158 8.70 -4.37 26.20
N ARG A 159 9.83 -4.95 25.77
CA ARG A 159 10.06 -5.39 24.39
C ARG A 159 9.05 -6.43 23.88
N PRO A 160 8.63 -7.47 24.65
CA PRO A 160 7.71 -8.49 24.15
C PRO A 160 6.33 -7.94 23.80
N PHE A 161 5.80 -7.03 24.62
CA PHE A 161 4.51 -6.39 24.37
C PHE A 161 4.50 -5.62 23.04
N TRP A 162 5.55 -4.85 22.76
CA TRP A 162 5.65 -4.09 21.53
C TRP A 162 5.84 -4.97 20.29
N ILE A 163 6.47 -6.14 20.42
CA ILE A 163 6.54 -7.12 19.33
C ILE A 163 5.12 -7.60 18.98
N VAL A 164 4.36 -8.03 19.99
CA VAL A 164 2.98 -8.51 19.77
C VAL A 164 2.10 -7.39 19.21
N ALA A 165 2.14 -6.20 19.81
CA ALA A 165 1.36 -5.05 19.35
C ALA A 165 1.68 -4.67 17.90
N GLN A 166 2.96 -4.71 17.52
CA GLN A 166 3.38 -4.44 16.15
C GLN A 166 2.82 -5.49 15.18
N TRP A 167 2.93 -6.78 15.51
CA TRP A 167 2.42 -7.84 14.64
C TRP A 167 0.91 -7.68 14.41
N PHE A 168 0.15 -7.37 15.46
CA PHE A 168 -1.28 -7.05 15.31
C PHE A 168 -1.53 -5.79 14.47
N SER A 169 -0.78 -4.70 14.69
CA SER A 169 -0.97 -3.48 13.89
C SER A 169 -0.59 -3.69 12.42
N THR A 170 0.48 -4.42 12.14
CA THR A 170 0.88 -4.79 10.77
C THR A 170 -0.15 -5.71 10.14
N GLY A 171 -0.66 -6.73 10.84
CA GLY A 171 -1.71 -7.61 10.32
C GLY A 171 -2.99 -6.85 9.99
N PHE A 172 -3.37 -5.88 10.84
CA PHE A 172 -4.50 -5.01 10.57
C PHE A 172 -4.24 -4.11 9.35
N LEU A 173 -3.09 -3.44 9.29
CA LEU A 173 -2.70 -2.64 8.12
C LEU A 173 -2.72 -3.46 6.83
N TRP A 174 -2.11 -4.64 6.87
CA TRP A 174 -2.00 -5.53 5.72
C TRP A 174 -3.38 -5.98 5.22
N SER A 175 -4.28 -6.38 6.12
CA SER A 175 -5.66 -6.70 5.71
C SER A 175 -6.39 -5.51 5.11
N GLN A 176 -6.25 -4.30 5.67
CA GLN A 176 -6.92 -3.11 5.14
C GLN A 176 -6.36 -2.68 3.78
N TRP A 177 -5.04 -2.79 3.59
CA TRP A 177 -4.42 -2.55 2.30
C TRP A 177 -4.89 -3.59 1.28
N LEU A 178 -4.91 -4.88 1.62
CA LEU A 178 -5.39 -5.93 0.72
C LEU A 178 -6.83 -5.69 0.26
N ILE A 179 -7.73 -5.33 1.18
CA ILE A 179 -9.12 -5.01 0.84
C ILE A 179 -9.20 -3.86 -0.17
N GLN A 180 -8.31 -2.87 -0.08
CA GLN A 180 -8.24 -1.75 -1.03
C GLN A 180 -7.61 -2.15 -2.38
N ASP A 181 -6.46 -2.81 -2.33
CA ASP A 181 -5.59 -3.05 -3.47
C ASP A 181 -5.88 -4.36 -4.20
N PHE A 182 -6.76 -5.24 -3.68
CA PHE A 182 -7.26 -6.38 -4.45
C PHE A 182 -7.91 -5.94 -5.76
N ALA A 183 -8.55 -4.76 -5.80
CA ALA A 183 -9.03 -4.20 -7.06
C ALA A 183 -7.89 -4.06 -8.09
N ASN A 184 -6.73 -3.57 -7.67
CA ASN A 184 -5.57 -3.35 -8.54
C ASN A 184 -4.97 -4.67 -9.05
N ILE A 185 -4.99 -5.71 -8.21
CA ILE A 185 -4.45 -7.03 -8.54
C ILE A 185 -5.42 -7.82 -9.44
N PHE A 186 -6.70 -7.84 -9.10
CA PHE A 186 -7.73 -8.69 -9.71
C PHE A 186 -8.48 -8.02 -10.87
N VAL A 187 -8.13 -6.79 -11.27
CA VAL A 187 -8.81 -6.08 -12.38
C VAL A 187 -8.82 -6.88 -13.70
N PHE A 188 -7.79 -7.72 -13.90
CA PHE A 188 -7.62 -8.60 -15.06
C PHE A 188 -8.36 -9.94 -14.96
N LEU A 189 -9.06 -10.23 -13.85
CA LEU A 189 -9.81 -11.47 -13.67
C LEU A 189 -11.33 -11.21 -13.65
N PRO A 190 -12.15 -12.26 -13.83
CA PRO A 190 -13.60 -12.16 -13.68
C PRO A 190 -14.00 -11.61 -12.31
N ARG A 191 -15.12 -10.89 -12.24
CA ARG A 191 -15.59 -10.25 -10.99
C ARG A 191 -16.08 -11.29 -9.98
N GLN A 192 -16.51 -12.44 -10.46
CA GLN A 192 -16.85 -13.60 -9.64
C GLN A 192 -15.86 -14.70 -9.97
N LEU A 193 -14.94 -14.97 -9.05
CA LEU A 193 -13.97 -16.03 -9.22
C LEU A 193 -14.60 -17.38 -8.88
N SER A 194 -14.33 -18.38 -9.70
CA SER A 194 -14.52 -19.78 -9.34
C SER A 194 -13.54 -20.19 -8.23
N LEU A 195 -13.82 -21.32 -7.57
CA LEU A 195 -12.90 -21.89 -6.57
C LEU A 195 -11.50 -22.16 -7.16
N TYR A 196 -11.43 -22.60 -8.42
CA TYR A 196 -10.17 -22.85 -9.11
C TYR A 196 -9.35 -21.56 -9.29
N GLU A 197 -9.99 -20.48 -9.74
CA GLU A 197 -9.35 -19.17 -9.90
C GLU A 197 -8.92 -18.57 -8.55
N LEU A 198 -9.73 -18.76 -7.50
CA LEU A 198 -9.36 -18.37 -6.13
C LEU A 198 -8.11 -19.10 -5.65
N VAL A 199 -8.07 -20.43 -5.77
CA VAL A 199 -6.94 -21.24 -5.31
C VAL A 199 -5.68 -20.92 -6.13
N PHE A 200 -5.81 -20.78 -7.45
CA PHE A 200 -4.71 -20.40 -8.33
C PHE A 200 -4.15 -19.01 -7.97
N SER A 201 -5.02 -18.00 -7.84
CA SER A 201 -4.62 -16.64 -7.49
C SER A 201 -3.97 -16.57 -6.12
N LEU A 202 -4.54 -17.25 -5.11
CA LEU A 202 -3.96 -17.33 -3.78
C LEU A 202 -2.56 -17.97 -3.80
N ALA A 203 -2.41 -19.12 -4.47
CA ALA A 203 -1.13 -19.81 -4.57
C ALA A 203 -0.08 -18.93 -5.24
N LEU A 204 -0.43 -18.27 -6.35
CA LEU A 204 0.46 -17.35 -7.05
C LEU A 204 0.90 -16.19 -6.16
N ILE A 205 -0.03 -15.52 -5.48
CA ILE A 205 0.28 -14.38 -4.62
C ILE A 205 1.16 -14.83 -3.45
N LEU A 206 0.89 -15.99 -2.84
CA LEU A 206 1.72 -16.55 -1.78
C LEU A 206 3.16 -16.84 -2.26
N LEU A 207 3.33 -17.33 -3.49
CA LEU A 207 4.65 -17.54 -4.10
C LEU A 207 5.39 -16.22 -4.35
N ILE A 208 4.70 -15.20 -4.87
CA ILE A 208 5.25 -13.84 -5.05
C ILE A 208 5.71 -13.29 -3.69
N MET A 209 4.88 -13.41 -2.66
CA MET A 209 5.25 -12.99 -1.31
C MET A 209 6.43 -13.80 -0.78
N ALA A 210 6.47 -15.11 -0.97
CA ALA A 210 7.59 -15.95 -0.54
C ALA A 210 8.91 -15.47 -1.16
N TYR A 211 8.89 -15.13 -2.46
CA TYR A 211 10.03 -14.55 -3.16
C TYR A 211 10.46 -13.20 -2.56
N ILE A 212 9.51 -12.29 -2.28
CA ILE A 212 9.79 -10.97 -1.70
C ILE A 212 10.40 -11.10 -0.29
N PHE A 213 9.80 -11.93 0.57
CA PHE A 213 10.29 -12.16 1.93
C PHE A 213 11.65 -12.87 1.95
N ASN A 214 11.85 -13.89 1.10
CA ASN A 214 13.14 -14.60 0.99
C ASN A 214 14.26 -13.68 0.51
N SER A 215 13.95 -12.77 -0.41
CA SER A 215 14.89 -11.74 -0.87
C SER A 215 15.14 -10.66 0.20
N LYS A 216 14.47 -10.74 1.37
CA LYS A 216 14.40 -9.68 2.39
C LYS A 216 14.08 -8.31 1.79
N GLY A 217 13.23 -8.29 0.75
CA GLY A 217 12.90 -7.09 -0.03
C GLY A 217 14.00 -6.60 -1.00
N GLY A 218 15.17 -7.23 -1.12
CA GLY A 218 16.17 -6.93 -2.17
C GLY A 218 16.55 -5.43 -2.29
N LYS A 219 16.66 -4.92 -3.52
CA LYS A 219 16.89 -3.47 -3.78
C LYS A 219 15.77 -2.59 -3.20
N ILE A 220 14.55 -3.11 -3.12
CA ILE A 220 13.37 -2.41 -2.58
C ILE A 220 13.58 -2.16 -1.08
N GLN A 221 14.16 -3.09 -0.33
CA GLN A 221 14.49 -2.92 1.08
C GLN A 221 15.52 -1.82 1.34
N GLY A 222 16.48 -1.63 0.44
CA GLY A 222 17.42 -0.50 0.51
C GLY A 222 16.70 0.85 0.54
N ILE A 223 15.60 0.96 -0.20
CA ILE A 223 14.73 2.14 -0.24
C ILE A 223 13.88 2.23 1.04
N VAL A 224 13.33 1.11 1.53
CA VAL A 224 12.58 1.03 2.81
C VAL A 224 13.43 1.51 4.00
N ASN A 225 14.68 1.03 4.06
CA ASN A 225 15.62 1.32 5.14
C ASN A 225 16.08 2.79 5.12
N GLN A 226 16.11 3.45 3.96
CA GLN A 226 16.51 4.85 3.83
C GLN A 226 15.38 5.85 4.14
N LYS A 227 14.11 5.49 3.84
CA LYS A 227 12.97 6.40 3.99
C LYS A 227 12.27 6.32 5.34
N SER A 228 12.46 5.25 6.10
CA SER A 228 11.79 5.06 7.37
C SER A 228 12.79 5.19 8.52
N ASN A 229 12.73 6.30 9.28
CA ASN A 229 13.42 6.44 10.56
C ASN A 229 12.70 5.59 11.64
N THR A 230 12.31 4.36 11.29
CA THR A 230 11.35 3.49 11.99
C THR A 230 11.97 2.20 12.48
N GLN A 231 13.30 2.18 12.67
CA GLN A 231 14.00 1.03 13.26
C GLN A 231 13.47 0.68 14.66
N HIS A 232 12.77 1.61 15.30
CA HIS A 232 12.09 1.38 16.57
C HIS A 232 10.68 0.77 16.37
N ILE A 233 10.52 -0.45 16.88
CA ILE A 233 9.29 -1.26 16.81
C ILE A 233 8.03 -0.53 17.28
N ARG A 234 8.17 0.37 18.25
CA ARG A 234 7.07 1.14 18.81
C ARG A 234 6.57 2.24 17.88
N SER A 235 7.48 2.98 17.25
CA SER A 235 7.10 3.97 16.24
C SER A 235 6.48 3.28 15.03
N ALA A 236 7.02 2.13 14.62
CA ALA A 236 6.41 1.28 13.58
C ALA A 236 4.97 0.87 13.95
N THR A 237 4.75 0.39 15.18
CA THR A 237 3.41 0.01 15.67
C THR A 237 2.39 1.14 15.54
N ILE A 238 2.76 2.37 15.95
CA ILE A 238 1.86 3.54 15.92
C ILE A 238 1.55 3.96 14.48
N ILE A 239 2.57 3.96 13.60
CA ILE A 239 2.39 4.29 12.19
C ILE A 239 1.46 3.28 11.53
N ASP A 240 1.73 1.98 11.72
CA ASP A 240 0.94 0.90 11.14
C ASP A 240 -0.52 0.99 11.61
N ALA A 241 -0.76 1.20 12.91
CA ALA A 241 -2.10 1.31 13.47
C ALA A 241 -2.87 2.55 12.96
N CYS A 242 -2.21 3.71 12.89
CA CYS A 242 -2.81 4.93 12.36
C CYS A 242 -3.19 4.75 10.89
N TYR A 243 -2.30 4.15 10.11
CA TYR A 243 -2.53 3.90 8.70
C TYR A 243 -3.66 2.89 8.47
N ALA A 244 -3.67 1.79 9.24
CA ALA A 244 -4.72 0.79 9.18
C ALA A 244 -6.09 1.38 9.50
N LEU A 245 -6.21 2.22 10.54
CA LEU A 245 -7.47 2.88 10.90
C LEU A 245 -7.97 3.83 9.81
N LEU A 246 -7.07 4.58 9.17
CA LEU A 246 -7.43 5.46 8.06
C LEU A 246 -7.90 4.65 6.84
N LEU A 247 -7.20 3.58 6.48
CA LEU A 247 -7.62 2.70 5.39
C LEU A 247 -8.96 2.02 5.69
N PHE A 248 -9.16 1.56 6.93
CA PHE A 248 -10.42 0.97 7.40
C PHE A 248 -11.58 1.97 7.25
N PHE A 249 -11.38 3.23 7.65
CA PHE A 249 -12.37 4.29 7.44
C PHE A 249 -12.71 4.44 5.96
N PHE A 250 -11.71 4.56 5.08
CA PHE A 250 -11.95 4.70 3.64
C PHE A 250 -12.55 3.47 2.96
N THR A 251 -12.29 2.29 3.51
CA THR A 251 -12.92 1.03 3.11
C THR A 251 -14.40 1.02 3.45
N SER A 252 -14.78 1.59 4.59
CA SER A 252 -16.14 1.56 5.12
C SER A 252 -17.06 2.62 4.51
N VAL A 253 -16.51 3.76 4.05
CA VAL A 253 -17.32 4.87 3.53
C VAL A 253 -17.93 4.57 2.16
N ASN A 254 -17.14 4.08 1.20
CA ASN A 254 -17.63 3.68 -0.13
C ASN A 254 -16.63 2.77 -0.84
N THR A 255 -17.11 2.07 -1.87
CA THR A 255 -16.34 1.10 -2.66
C THR A 255 -15.51 1.74 -3.78
N ILE A 256 -15.43 3.07 -3.91
CA ILE A 256 -14.57 3.69 -4.95
C ILE A 256 -13.10 3.43 -4.59
N PRO A 257 -12.29 2.87 -5.51
CA PRO A 257 -10.87 2.67 -5.25
C PRO A 257 -10.14 3.98 -4.91
N MET A 258 -9.19 3.89 -4.00
CA MET A 258 -8.36 5.02 -3.55
C MET A 258 -6.88 4.67 -3.72
N SER A 259 -6.03 5.68 -3.91
CA SER A 259 -4.60 5.50 -3.78
C SER A 259 -4.18 5.44 -2.31
N THR A 260 -3.77 4.25 -1.88
CA THR A 260 -3.17 4.01 -0.55
C THR A 260 -1.87 4.80 -0.38
N THR A 261 -1.10 5.00 -1.45
CA THR A 261 0.13 5.83 -1.46
C THR A 261 -0.12 7.27 -1.03
N TRP A 262 -1.22 7.90 -1.48
CA TRP A 262 -1.55 9.28 -1.08
C TRP A 262 -1.87 9.38 0.41
N ALA A 263 -2.66 8.44 0.94
CA ALA A 263 -2.92 8.38 2.37
C ALA A 263 -1.62 8.20 3.18
N PHE A 264 -0.72 7.30 2.75
CA PHE A 264 0.56 7.07 3.41
C PHE A 264 1.44 8.33 3.49
N ILE A 265 1.56 9.06 2.37
CA ILE A 265 2.35 10.31 2.34
C ILE A 265 1.73 11.38 3.23
N GLY A 266 0.40 11.43 3.32
CA GLY A 266 -0.32 12.29 4.27
C GLY A 266 0.09 11.99 5.71
N ILE A 267 0.09 10.70 6.12
CA ILE A 267 0.50 10.28 7.47
C ILE A 267 1.94 10.69 7.77
N LEU A 268 2.87 10.41 6.85
CA LEU A 268 4.28 10.77 7.02
C LEU A 268 4.45 12.28 7.17
N ALA A 269 3.78 13.07 6.34
CA ALA A 269 3.81 14.52 6.40
C ALA A 269 3.27 15.07 7.72
N GLY A 270 2.11 14.60 8.17
CA GLY A 270 1.52 15.01 9.45
C GLY A 270 2.42 14.67 10.63
N ARG A 271 2.97 13.45 10.65
CA ARG A 271 3.91 12.97 11.68
C ARG A 271 5.18 13.82 11.75
N GLU A 272 5.87 14.02 10.62
CA GLU A 272 7.15 14.72 10.59
C GLU A 272 7.00 16.20 11.01
N ILE A 273 5.92 16.87 10.59
CA ILE A 273 5.64 18.24 11.04
C ILE A 273 5.38 18.29 12.55
N ALA A 274 4.56 17.36 13.09
CA ALA A 274 4.27 17.32 14.52
C ALA A 274 5.54 17.08 15.37
N ILE A 275 6.41 16.15 14.95
CA ILE A 275 7.67 15.85 15.62
C ILE A 275 8.59 17.08 15.58
N SER A 276 8.80 17.67 14.39
CA SER A 276 9.67 18.83 14.24
C SER A 276 9.16 20.05 15.02
N TYR A 277 7.85 20.27 15.04
CA TYR A 277 7.22 21.35 15.82
C TYR A 277 7.43 21.18 17.33
N ARG A 278 7.37 19.96 17.86
CA ARG A 278 7.40 19.68 19.31
C ARG A 278 8.80 19.43 19.86
N LEU A 279 9.71 18.82 19.08
CA LEU A 279 11.02 18.36 19.56
C LEU A 279 12.21 19.05 18.90
N LYS A 280 12.08 19.56 17.66
CA LYS A 280 13.20 20.09 16.87
C LYS A 280 12.97 21.53 16.43
N LYS A 281 12.81 22.43 17.41
CA LYS A 281 12.69 23.87 17.17
C LYS A 281 13.86 24.35 16.29
N GLY A 282 13.56 24.76 15.05
CA GLY A 282 14.55 25.22 14.07
C GLY A 282 14.67 24.36 12.80
N GLU A 283 14.26 23.09 12.81
CA GLU A 283 14.35 22.20 11.63
C GLU A 283 13.07 22.16 10.77
N LEU A 284 12.05 22.97 11.10
CA LEU A 284 10.77 23.01 10.38
C LEU A 284 10.95 23.32 8.89
N LYS A 285 11.86 24.24 8.53
CA LYS A 285 12.15 24.59 7.13
C LYS A 285 12.74 23.41 6.35
N LYS A 286 13.61 22.62 6.99
CA LYS A 286 14.20 21.41 6.39
C LYS A 286 13.15 20.31 6.23
N THR A 287 12.31 20.12 7.24
CA THR A 287 11.19 19.17 7.23
C THR A 287 10.22 19.52 6.10
N TYR A 288 9.81 20.79 6.00
CA TYR A 288 8.93 21.27 4.93
C TYR A 288 9.52 21.02 3.54
N LYS A 289 10.81 21.34 3.32
CA LYS A 289 11.48 21.07 2.03
C LYS A 289 11.50 19.57 1.69
N MET A 290 11.72 18.70 2.67
CA MET A 290 11.65 17.24 2.47
C MET A 290 10.25 16.79 2.05
N LEU A 291 9.22 17.28 2.74
CA LEU A 291 7.82 16.94 2.44
C LEU A 291 7.37 17.42 1.07
N VAL A 292 7.76 18.64 0.68
CA VAL A 292 7.49 19.16 -0.68
C VAL A 292 8.14 18.27 -1.74
N ASN A 293 9.38 17.82 -1.51
CA ASN A 293 10.06 16.93 -2.44
C ASN A 293 9.36 15.56 -2.55
N ASP A 294 8.90 14.98 -1.43
CA ASP A 294 8.18 13.71 -1.46
C ASP A 294 6.80 13.85 -2.11
N PHE A 295 6.09 14.94 -1.83
CA PHE A 295 4.82 15.27 -2.48
C PHE A 295 5.02 15.47 -4.00
N ALA A 296 6.07 16.17 -4.43
CA ALA A 296 6.39 16.38 -5.83
C ALA A 296 6.65 15.06 -6.58
N LYS A 297 7.38 14.12 -5.96
CA LYS A 297 7.62 12.78 -6.54
C LYS A 297 6.32 12.00 -6.75
N VAL A 298 5.42 12.04 -5.77
CA VAL A 298 4.13 11.33 -5.83
C VAL A 298 3.21 11.97 -6.88
N ASN A 299 3.18 13.30 -6.97
CA ASN A 299 2.43 14.01 -7.99
C ASN A 299 2.98 13.75 -9.40
N MET A 300 4.30 13.66 -9.56
CA MET A 300 4.91 13.26 -10.83
C MET A 300 4.48 11.83 -11.22
N GLY A 301 4.47 10.90 -10.26
CA GLY A 301 3.94 9.55 -10.49
C GLY A 301 2.47 9.53 -10.90
N LEU A 302 1.63 10.36 -10.25
CA LEU A 302 0.23 10.55 -10.64
C LEU A 302 0.11 11.11 -12.06
N PHE A 303 0.88 12.16 -12.37
CA PHE A 303 0.87 12.80 -13.68
C PHE A 303 1.24 11.81 -14.79
N VAL A 304 2.30 11.01 -14.59
CA VAL A 304 2.70 9.95 -15.52
C VAL A 304 1.59 8.91 -15.66
N SER A 305 0.96 8.50 -14.56
CA SER A 305 -0.14 7.52 -14.58
C SER A 305 -1.35 8.01 -15.37
N ILE A 306 -1.73 9.28 -15.15
CA ILE A 306 -2.84 9.94 -15.86
C ILE A 306 -2.50 10.12 -17.33
N LEU A 307 -1.28 10.55 -17.66
CA LEU A 307 -0.83 10.73 -19.03
C LEU A 307 -0.84 9.41 -19.80
N ILE A 308 -0.36 8.32 -19.20
CA ILE A 308 -0.45 6.98 -19.79
C ILE A 308 -1.92 6.58 -20.01
N ALA A 309 -2.79 6.81 -19.03
CA ALA A 309 -4.22 6.49 -19.14
C ALA A 309 -4.90 7.28 -20.28
N TYR A 310 -4.62 8.59 -20.39
CA TYR A 310 -5.14 9.43 -21.47
C TYR A 310 -4.58 9.03 -22.83
N LEU A 311 -3.29 8.73 -22.95
CA LEU A 311 -2.70 8.23 -24.19
C LEU A 311 -3.36 6.92 -24.62
N ILE A 312 -3.59 5.99 -23.68
CA ILE A 312 -4.27 4.73 -23.98
C ILE A 312 -5.74 4.97 -24.37
N GLN A 313 -6.44 5.90 -23.72
CA GLN A 313 -7.79 6.29 -24.14
C GLN A 313 -7.80 6.93 -25.53
N PHE A 314 -6.80 7.75 -25.87
CA PHE A 314 -6.66 8.36 -27.20
C PHE A 314 -6.41 7.31 -28.28
N MET A 315 -5.64 6.24 -27.99
CA MET A 315 -5.44 5.12 -28.92
C MET A 315 -6.65 4.18 -29.04
N LYS A 316 -7.63 4.26 -28.13
CA LYS A 316 -8.89 3.49 -28.22
C LYS A 316 -9.91 4.17 -29.15
N GLY A 317 -9.77 5.48 -29.38
CA GLY A 317 -10.55 6.24 -30.36
C GLY A 317 -9.90 6.16 -31.73
#